data_AF-A0AAF6AU00-F1
#
_entry.id   AF-A0AAF6AU00-F1
#
_cell.length_a   1.000
_cell.length_b   1.000
_cell.length_c   1.000
_cell.angle_alpha   90.00
_cell.angle_beta   90.00
_cell.angle_gamma   90.00
#
_symmetry.space_group_name_H-M   'P 1'
#
loop_
_entity.id
_entity.type
_entity.pdbx_description
1 polymer ?
#
loop_
_entity_poly.entity_id
_entity_poly.type
_entity_poly.pdbx_seq_one_letter_code
_entity_poly.pdbx_strand_id
1 'polypeptide(L)'
;MRAMPGIAMGPSCQAVVKLQREIGRARICSGVLLACGLRPNWQRHSDFTPSSHGLLDAPGFELSRKGRRRSQMRACDHGSSRKDSNAAESNASSAAAVEDVTEVAHSETFSRLPASVPWDGTAVAVTVVTYLGVVHGPLGVGGLSLVASLLHEPDLAPETKAASLLCLQSLEALAATWLVQSTVQEHDDAIAGRILEPQFSRVLRNRGWLPTSVLCLIGLLLVVVATSSTAACAPKHGDSVVEFVTAGGMSRTGIIAVSCLITPYLEEYMYRGFLLTSLAAYFGWPAGVLASSVVFVLAHLPLAAGGQALGLLFTGCVLGVSFVYTGNLATSLVIHSLYNATLLLALSSSSSC
;
A
#
# COMPACT_ATOMS: atom_id res chain seq x y z
N MET A 1 1.64 -15.68 -34.40
CA MET A 1 0.58 -14.65 -34.31
C MET A 1 1.23 -13.28 -34.31
N ARG A 2 0.93 -12.43 -35.29
CA ARG A 2 1.48 -11.06 -35.41
C ARG A 2 0.75 -10.14 -34.44
N ALA A 3 1.48 -9.29 -33.72
CA ALA A 3 0.91 -8.26 -32.85
C ALA A 3 0.29 -7.13 -33.69
N MET A 4 -0.90 -6.67 -33.31
CA MET A 4 -1.56 -5.48 -33.89
C MET A 4 -0.92 -4.21 -33.29
N PRO A 5 -0.69 -3.15 -34.07
CA PRO A 5 -0.18 -1.87 -33.56
C PRO A 5 -1.28 -1.07 -32.86
N GLY A 6 -0.95 -0.51 -31.69
CA GLY A 6 -1.84 0.34 -30.90
C GLY A 6 -2.16 1.66 -31.62
N ILE A 7 -3.42 2.08 -31.53
CA ILE A 7 -3.91 3.35 -32.06
C ILE A 7 -3.38 4.48 -31.16
N ALA A 8 -2.48 5.31 -31.69
CA ALA A 8 -2.03 6.52 -31.02
C ALA A 8 -3.15 7.57 -31.06
N MET A 9 -3.64 7.99 -29.88
CA MET A 9 -4.59 9.08 -29.73
C MET A 9 -3.91 10.41 -30.09
N GLY A 10 -4.54 11.20 -30.97
CA GLY A 10 -4.02 12.51 -31.38
C GLY A 10 -3.98 13.54 -30.24
N PRO A 11 -3.14 14.59 -30.36
CA PRO A 11 -2.91 15.59 -29.31
C PRO A 11 -4.17 16.30 -28.82
N SER A 12 -5.20 16.41 -29.67
CA SER A 12 -6.50 17.01 -29.31
C SER A 12 -7.31 16.16 -28.32
N CYS A 13 -7.25 14.82 -28.42
CA CYS A 13 -7.92 13.93 -27.47
C CYS A 13 -7.23 13.93 -26.10
N GLN A 14 -5.90 14.02 -26.07
CA GLN A 14 -5.15 14.13 -24.82
C GLN A 14 -5.48 15.43 -24.08
N ALA A 15 -5.66 16.55 -24.79
CA ALA A 15 -6.07 17.82 -24.20
C ALA A 15 -7.48 17.76 -23.60
N VAL A 16 -8.44 17.12 -24.26
CA VAL A 16 -9.82 16.96 -23.76
C VAL A 16 -9.86 16.04 -22.53
N VAL A 17 -9.10 14.94 -22.53
CA VAL A 17 -8.99 14.05 -21.36
C VAL A 17 -8.33 14.78 -20.18
N LYS A 18 -7.29 15.59 -20.44
CA LYS A 18 -6.63 16.41 -19.41
C LYS A 18 -7.57 17.45 -18.83
N LEU A 19 -8.36 18.12 -19.67
CA LEU A 19 -9.34 19.12 -19.24
C LEU A 19 -10.49 18.49 -18.44
N GLN A 20 -11.02 17.34 -18.86
CA GLN A 20 -12.05 16.63 -18.09
C GLN A 20 -11.52 16.13 -16.74
N ARG A 21 -10.25 15.73 -16.67
CA ARG A 21 -9.58 15.37 -15.40
C ARG A 21 -9.40 16.57 -14.48
N GLU A 22 -9.04 17.75 -14.99
CA GLU A 22 -8.93 18.97 -14.18
C GLU A 22 -10.29 19.46 -13.66
N ILE A 23 -11.34 19.35 -14.46
CA ILE A 23 -12.72 19.64 -14.02
C ILE A 23 -13.17 18.64 -12.94
N GLY A 24 -12.80 17.36 -13.07
CA GLY A 24 -13.02 16.34 -12.04
C GLY A 24 -12.33 16.67 -10.72
N ARG A 25 -11.04 17.05 -10.77
CA ARG A 25 -10.25 17.49 -9.59
C ARG A 25 -10.88 18.66 -8.86
N ALA A 26 -11.30 19.70 -9.60
CA ALA A 26 -11.94 20.87 -9.00
C ALA A 26 -13.24 20.51 -8.27
N ARG A 27 -14.01 19.56 -8.81
CA ARG A 27 -15.27 19.09 -8.19
C ARG A 27 -15.03 18.25 -6.94
N ILE A 28 -14.02 17.37 -6.94
CA ILE A 28 -13.67 16.54 -5.77
C ILE A 28 -13.13 17.43 -4.64
N CYS A 29 -12.18 18.32 -4.93
CA CYS A 29 -11.66 19.26 -3.93
C CYS A 29 -12.76 20.17 -3.37
N SER A 30 -13.67 20.66 -4.22
CA SER A 30 -14.81 21.46 -3.74
C SER A 30 -15.79 20.64 -2.89
N GLY A 31 -16.00 19.35 -3.21
CA GLY A 31 -16.84 18.45 -2.42
C GLY A 31 -16.24 18.17 -1.04
N VAL A 32 -14.93 17.95 -0.96
CA VAL A 32 -14.20 17.75 0.31
C VAL A 32 -14.18 19.04 1.14
N LEU A 33 -13.94 20.20 0.52
CA LEU A 33 -13.97 21.49 1.22
C LEU A 33 -15.36 21.83 1.77
N LEU A 34 -16.43 21.54 1.01
CA LEU A 34 -17.81 21.70 1.49
C LEU A 34 -18.15 20.70 2.61
N ALA A 35 -17.69 19.45 2.52
CA ALA A 35 -17.86 18.46 3.58
C ALA A 35 -17.11 18.85 4.88
N CYS A 36 -16.01 19.59 4.76
CA CYS A 36 -15.24 20.15 5.88
C CYS A 36 -15.71 21.54 6.35
N GLY A 37 -16.79 22.10 5.79
CA GLY A 37 -17.34 23.40 6.20
C GLY A 37 -16.52 24.63 5.80
N LEU A 38 -15.56 24.49 4.89
CA LEU A 38 -14.68 25.57 4.44
C LEU A 38 -15.18 26.16 3.11
N ARG A 39 -15.54 27.46 3.10
CA ARG A 39 -15.96 28.15 1.86
C ARG A 39 -14.75 28.73 1.11
N PRO A 40 -14.54 28.38 -0.17
CA PRO A 40 -13.50 29.02 -0.98
C PRO A 40 -13.92 30.43 -1.42
N ASN A 41 -13.05 31.42 -1.19
CA ASN A 41 -13.23 32.81 -1.59
C ASN A 41 -12.64 33.04 -2.99
N TRP A 42 -13.48 33.03 -4.03
CA TRP A 42 -13.04 33.27 -5.41
C TRP A 42 -13.14 34.77 -5.73
N GLN A 43 -12.03 35.50 -5.62
CA GLN A 43 -11.90 36.83 -6.22
C GLN A 43 -11.72 36.69 -7.74
N ARG A 44 -12.61 37.35 -8.48
CA ARG A 44 -12.73 37.28 -9.94
C ARG A 44 -11.85 38.36 -10.57
N HIS A 45 -10.72 38.00 -11.17
CA HIS A 45 -9.99 38.89 -12.08
C HIS A 45 -10.61 38.79 -13.47
N SER A 46 -11.19 39.89 -13.94
CA SER A 46 -11.67 40.07 -15.31
C SER A 46 -10.91 41.25 -15.90
N ASP A 47 -10.04 41.00 -16.88
CA ASP A 47 -9.64 41.99 -17.89
C ASP A 47 -8.98 41.25 -19.08
N PHE A 48 -9.75 41.06 -20.15
CA PHE A 48 -9.22 40.76 -21.48
C PHE A 48 -10.15 41.40 -22.52
N THR A 49 -9.64 42.40 -23.25
CA THR A 49 -10.30 43.01 -24.40
C THR A 49 -9.36 42.89 -25.62
N PRO A 50 -9.84 42.49 -26.80
CA PRO A 50 -9.04 42.46 -28.02
C PRO A 50 -9.25 43.72 -28.87
N SER A 51 -8.21 44.21 -29.53
CA SER A 51 -8.37 45.08 -30.71
C SER A 51 -7.20 44.92 -31.68
N SER A 52 -7.52 45.24 -32.93
CA SER A 52 -6.99 44.79 -34.21
C SER A 52 -6.01 45.77 -34.88
N HIS A 53 -5.53 45.37 -36.08
CA HIS A 53 -4.63 46.05 -37.04
C HIS A 53 -3.13 45.77 -36.79
N GLY A 54 -2.30 45.34 -37.74
CA GLY A 54 -2.44 45.10 -39.18
C GLY A 54 -1.03 45.17 -39.81
N LEU A 55 -0.86 44.48 -40.94
CA LEU A 55 0.03 44.84 -42.06
C LEU A 55 1.47 44.26 -42.14
N LEU A 56 1.64 43.41 -43.17
CA LEU A 56 2.75 43.27 -44.14
C LEU A 56 4.18 42.96 -43.66
N ASP A 57 4.69 41.75 -43.97
CA ASP A 57 5.52 41.50 -45.16
C ASP A 57 6.19 40.11 -45.12
N ALA A 58 6.12 39.40 -46.24
CA ALA A 58 6.99 38.27 -46.62
C ALA A 58 7.74 38.68 -47.89
N PRO A 59 9.00 38.24 -48.09
CA PRO A 59 9.26 36.99 -48.82
C PRO A 59 10.44 36.21 -48.19
N GLY A 60 10.57 34.88 -48.24
CA GLY A 60 10.68 34.00 -49.41
C GLY A 60 12.15 33.70 -49.72
N PHE A 61 12.64 32.46 -49.51
CA PHE A 61 13.57 31.76 -50.41
C PHE A 61 13.89 30.30 -50.02
N GLU A 62 14.25 29.54 -51.04
CA GLU A 62 14.22 28.09 -51.22
C GLU A 62 15.40 27.24 -50.66
N LEU A 63 15.10 25.94 -50.51
CA LEU A 63 15.86 24.71 -50.84
C LEU A 63 17.39 24.80 -51.12
N SER A 64 18.14 23.80 -50.60
CA SER A 64 18.70 22.68 -51.42
C SER A 64 20.03 22.08 -50.89
N ARG A 65 20.01 20.74 -50.74
CA ARG A 65 21.02 19.72 -51.13
C ARG A 65 22.39 19.55 -50.43
N LYS A 66 22.56 18.28 -50.01
CA LYS A 66 23.62 17.27 -50.31
C LYS A 66 25.05 17.44 -49.77
N GLY A 67 25.54 16.33 -49.19
CA GLY A 67 26.89 15.79 -49.41
C GLY A 67 27.46 15.06 -48.18
N ARG A 68 27.41 13.72 -48.09
CA ARG A 68 28.35 12.68 -48.59
C ARG A 68 29.65 12.47 -47.77
N ARG A 69 29.85 11.19 -47.38
CA ARG A 69 31.10 10.39 -47.27
C ARG A 69 31.98 10.64 -46.03
N ARG A 70 32.70 9.68 -45.44
CA ARG A 70 32.99 8.24 -45.70
C ARG A 70 33.73 7.66 -44.48
N SER A 71 33.55 6.35 -44.24
CA SER A 71 34.53 5.29 -43.85
C SER A 71 35.65 5.60 -42.84
N GLN A 72 35.96 4.73 -41.86
CA GLN A 72 36.57 3.41 -42.09
C GLN A 72 36.48 2.45 -40.90
N MET A 73 36.31 1.17 -41.24
CA MET A 73 36.59 -0.05 -40.47
C MET A 73 38.08 -0.28 -40.23
N ARG A 74 38.41 -1.02 -39.15
CA ARG A 74 39.30 -2.20 -39.02
C ARG A 74 39.58 -2.41 -37.53
N ALA A 75 39.95 -3.56 -36.98
CA ALA A 75 39.79 -5.00 -37.20
C ALA A 75 40.56 -5.66 -36.02
N CYS A 76 40.17 -6.88 -35.65
CA CYS A 76 40.62 -7.67 -34.50
C CYS A 76 42.13 -7.94 -34.40
N ASP A 77 42.60 -8.31 -33.19
CA ASP A 77 43.54 -9.44 -33.05
C ASP A 77 43.51 -10.15 -31.67
N HIS A 78 43.86 -11.44 -31.70
CA HIS A 78 43.82 -12.45 -30.65
C HIS A 78 45.04 -12.46 -29.70
N GLY A 79 44.92 -13.07 -28.52
CA GLY A 79 46.07 -13.54 -27.74
C GLY A 79 45.71 -14.13 -26.36
N SER A 80 46.29 -15.28 -26.02
CA SER A 80 45.82 -16.25 -25.01
C SER A 80 46.93 -16.58 -23.98
N SER A 81 46.55 -16.67 -22.70
CA SER A 81 46.94 -17.66 -21.65
C SER A 81 48.36 -17.77 -21.05
N ARG A 82 48.35 -18.20 -19.76
CA ARG A 82 49.39 -18.79 -18.87
C ARG A 82 50.34 -17.85 -18.12
N LYS A 83 50.86 -18.16 -16.91
CA LYS A 83 50.51 -18.95 -15.70
C LYS A 83 51.75 -18.86 -14.78
N ASP A 84 51.55 -18.89 -13.45
CA ASP A 84 52.50 -19.27 -12.38
C ASP A 84 53.70 -18.31 -12.13
N SER A 85 54.04 -17.85 -10.91
CA SER A 85 54.44 -18.64 -9.74
C SER A 85 54.84 -17.74 -8.53
N ASN A 86 54.81 -18.33 -7.34
CA ASN A 86 55.02 -17.77 -5.99
C ASN A 86 56.50 -17.46 -5.62
N ALA A 87 56.72 -16.50 -4.70
CA ALA A 87 57.71 -16.47 -3.59
C ALA A 87 57.54 -15.11 -2.84
N ALA A 88 57.05 -15.03 -1.60
CA ALA A 88 57.62 -15.36 -0.29
C ALA A 88 58.63 -14.33 0.27
N GLU A 89 58.37 -13.94 1.53
CA GLU A 89 59.21 -13.22 2.52
C GLU A 89 59.38 -11.69 2.40
N SER A 90 59.57 -10.89 3.46
CA SER A 90 59.10 -10.81 4.85
C SER A 90 59.62 -9.47 5.41
N ASN A 91 58.89 -8.85 6.35
CA ASN A 91 59.29 -7.79 7.29
C ASN A 91 59.72 -6.39 6.78
N ALA A 92 58.94 -5.36 7.13
CA ALA A 92 59.34 -4.33 8.11
C ALA A 92 58.31 -3.19 8.24
N SER A 93 57.79 -3.04 9.46
CA SER A 93 57.62 -1.78 10.21
C SER A 93 56.95 -0.55 9.55
N SER A 94 55.72 -0.29 10.01
CA SER A 94 55.25 1.01 10.52
C SER A 94 55.54 2.26 9.66
N ALA A 95 54.55 2.64 8.85
CA ALA A 95 54.19 4.03 8.67
C ALA A 95 52.67 4.12 8.71
N ALA A 96 52.15 4.79 9.75
CA ALA A 96 50.75 5.08 9.92
C ALA A 96 50.23 5.90 8.72
N ALA A 97 49.60 5.22 7.77
CA ALA A 97 48.62 5.82 6.90
C ALA A 97 47.29 5.69 7.64
N VAL A 98 46.69 6.82 7.96
CA VAL A 98 45.31 6.92 8.41
C VAL A 98 44.46 6.38 7.27
N GLU A 99 44.16 5.08 7.31
CA GLU A 99 43.09 4.52 6.53
C GLU A 99 41.80 5.09 7.10
N ASP A 100 41.18 5.96 6.30
CA ASP A 100 39.76 6.24 6.33
C ASP A 100 39.04 4.91 6.06
N VAL A 101 38.90 4.11 7.11
CA VAL A 101 38.06 2.92 7.13
C VAL A 101 36.62 3.44 7.24
N THR A 102 36.12 4.05 6.17
CA THR A 102 34.72 3.87 5.79
C THR A 102 34.56 2.44 5.29
N GLU A 103 34.76 1.48 6.19
CA GLU A 103 34.17 0.16 6.06
C GLU A 103 32.70 0.35 6.44
N VAL A 104 31.96 0.99 5.53
CA VAL A 104 30.55 0.65 5.34
C VAL A 104 30.61 -0.76 4.77
N ALA A 105 30.80 -1.74 5.67
CA ALA A 105 30.41 -3.10 5.43
C ALA A 105 29.02 -3.02 4.78
N HIS A 106 28.84 -3.71 3.67
CA HIS A 106 27.57 -3.87 2.99
C HIS A 106 26.49 -4.31 3.99
N SER A 107 25.90 -3.37 4.72
CA SER A 107 24.70 -3.60 5.48
C SER A 107 23.65 -3.75 4.40
N GLU A 108 23.19 -4.97 4.15
CA GLU A 108 21.87 -5.10 3.55
C GLU A 108 20.95 -4.20 4.36
N THR A 109 20.46 -3.12 3.74
CA THR A 109 19.61 -2.15 4.42
C THR A 109 18.41 -2.93 4.93
N PHE A 110 18.20 -2.96 6.26
CA PHE A 110 17.12 -3.73 6.89
C PHE A 110 15.76 -3.46 6.22
N SER A 111 15.55 -2.22 5.79
CA SER A 111 14.38 -1.81 5.01
C SER A 111 14.57 -2.06 3.52
N ARG A 112 13.64 -2.80 2.92
CA ARG A 112 13.50 -3.00 1.47
C ARG A 112 12.49 -2.04 0.82
N LEU A 113 11.91 -1.12 1.59
CA LEU A 113 11.04 -0.08 1.07
C LEU A 113 11.84 0.98 0.30
N PRO A 114 11.25 1.64 -0.70
CA PRO A 114 11.93 2.72 -1.42
C PRO A 114 12.28 3.87 -0.47
N ALA A 115 13.40 4.53 -0.73
CA ALA A 115 13.83 5.71 0.03
C ALA A 115 12.93 6.94 -0.23
N SER A 116 12.20 6.96 -1.34
CA SER A 116 11.31 8.06 -1.72
C SER A 116 10.09 7.53 -2.46
N VAL A 117 8.97 8.25 -2.33
CA VAL A 117 7.72 8.01 -3.09
C VAL A 117 7.43 9.20 -4.00
N PRO A 118 6.74 9.00 -5.13
CA PRO A 118 6.50 10.07 -6.10
C PRO A 118 5.30 10.97 -5.78
N TRP A 119 4.39 10.55 -4.89
CA TRP A 119 3.30 11.38 -4.37
C TRP A 119 3.77 12.25 -3.20
N ASP A 120 3.04 13.31 -2.88
CA ASP A 120 3.35 14.23 -1.76
C ASP A 120 2.57 13.91 -0.47
N GLY A 121 2.97 14.54 0.63
CA GLY A 121 2.34 14.31 1.95
C GLY A 121 0.89 14.77 2.02
N THR A 122 0.49 15.75 1.20
CA THR A 122 -0.90 16.23 1.13
C THR A 122 -1.79 15.15 0.51
N ALA A 123 -1.32 14.53 -0.58
CA ALA A 123 -2.00 13.42 -1.23
C ALA A 123 -2.15 12.23 -0.27
N VAL A 124 -1.14 11.92 0.54
CA VAL A 124 -1.22 10.90 1.60
C VAL A 124 -2.31 11.25 2.61
N ALA A 125 -2.27 12.46 3.16
CA ALA A 125 -3.24 12.90 4.17
C ALA A 125 -4.68 12.88 3.63
N VAL A 126 -4.91 13.42 2.43
CA VAL A 126 -6.24 13.43 1.78
C VAL A 126 -6.74 12.00 1.54
N THR A 127 -5.87 11.10 1.06
CA THR A 127 -6.23 9.70 0.80
C THR A 127 -6.62 8.99 2.09
N VAL A 128 -5.83 9.14 3.15
CA VAL A 128 -6.08 8.49 4.45
C VAL A 128 -7.34 9.03 5.11
N VAL A 129 -7.53 10.36 5.12
CA VAL A 129 -8.73 10.98 5.71
C VAL A 129 -9.98 10.59 4.93
N THR A 130 -9.91 10.60 3.59
CA THR A 130 -11.03 10.16 2.73
C THR A 130 -11.34 8.70 2.97
N TYR A 131 -10.32 7.84 3.04
CA TYR A 131 -10.51 6.43 3.37
C TYR A 131 -11.20 6.28 4.73
N LEU A 132 -10.65 6.86 5.80
CA LEU A 132 -11.19 6.69 7.16
C LEU A 132 -12.62 7.23 7.30
N GLY A 133 -12.89 8.42 6.76
CA GLY A 133 -14.19 9.09 6.94
C GLY A 133 -15.27 8.66 5.95
N VAL A 134 -14.92 8.45 4.69
CA VAL A 134 -15.88 8.24 3.59
C VAL A 134 -16.00 6.78 3.18
N VAL A 135 -14.96 5.97 3.41
CA VAL A 135 -14.95 4.55 3.03
C VAL A 135 -15.10 3.66 4.26
N HIS A 136 -14.13 3.69 5.17
CA HIS A 136 -14.07 2.83 6.35
C HIS A 136 -15.16 3.12 7.38
N GLY A 137 -15.41 4.40 7.70
CA GLY A 137 -16.48 4.80 8.62
C GLY A 137 -17.84 4.19 8.25
N PRO A 138 -18.38 4.43 7.03
CA PRO A 138 -19.68 3.89 6.65
C PRO A 138 -19.68 2.40 6.32
N LEU A 139 -18.64 1.85 5.67
CA LEU A 139 -18.66 0.44 5.23
C LEU A 139 -18.14 -0.53 6.29
N GLY A 140 -17.06 -0.17 6.99
CA GLY A 140 -16.41 -1.01 7.99
C GLY A 140 -17.06 -0.92 9.37
N VAL A 141 -17.37 0.30 9.85
CA VAL A 141 -17.92 0.50 11.21
C VAL A 141 -19.45 0.58 11.21
N GLY A 142 -20.03 1.41 10.35
CA GLY A 142 -21.48 1.69 10.33
C GLY A 142 -22.32 0.74 9.46
N GLY A 143 -21.68 -0.10 8.63
CA GLY A 143 -22.34 -0.75 7.51
C GLY A 143 -23.47 -1.70 7.91
N LEU A 144 -23.24 -2.53 8.93
CA LEU A 144 -24.27 -3.44 9.44
C LEU A 144 -25.47 -2.70 10.04
N SER A 145 -25.24 -1.58 10.72
CA SER A 145 -26.32 -0.75 11.28
C SER A 145 -27.18 -0.13 10.18
N LEU A 146 -26.55 0.27 9.07
CA LEU A 146 -27.25 0.74 7.88
C LEU A 146 -28.11 -0.36 7.26
N VAL A 147 -27.57 -1.58 7.10
CA VAL A 147 -28.32 -2.72 6.56
C VAL A 147 -29.52 -3.07 7.44
N ALA A 148 -29.33 -3.13 8.77
CA ALA A 148 -30.41 -3.36 9.72
C ALA A 148 -31.53 -2.32 9.57
N SER A 149 -31.15 -1.05 9.42
CA SER A 149 -32.08 0.05 9.21
C SER A 149 -32.84 -0.06 7.89
N LEU A 150 -32.15 -0.41 6.80
CA LEU A 150 -32.74 -0.56 5.46
C LEU A 150 -33.71 -1.75 5.37
N LEU A 151 -33.42 -2.84 6.09
CA LEU A 151 -34.28 -4.01 6.16
C LEU A 151 -35.40 -3.89 7.19
N HIS A 152 -35.39 -2.81 7.99
CA HIS A 152 -36.30 -2.60 9.13
C HIS A 152 -36.25 -3.74 10.17
N GLU A 153 -35.09 -4.39 10.28
CA GLU A 153 -34.85 -5.51 11.19
C GLU A 153 -33.67 -5.15 12.11
N PRO A 154 -33.92 -4.85 13.40
CA PRO A 154 -32.88 -4.40 14.32
C PRO A 154 -31.91 -5.52 14.71
N ASP A 155 -32.33 -6.79 14.65
CA ASP A 155 -31.47 -7.95 14.86
C ASP A 155 -31.49 -8.84 13.61
N LEU A 156 -30.45 -8.71 12.81
CA LEU A 156 -30.31 -9.46 11.57
C LEU A 156 -29.97 -10.92 11.87
N ALA A 157 -30.60 -11.85 11.15
CA ALA A 157 -30.22 -13.27 11.21
C ALA A 157 -28.72 -13.46 10.90
N PRO A 158 -28.03 -14.46 11.50
CA PRO A 158 -26.61 -14.69 11.29
C PRO A 158 -26.19 -14.78 9.82
N GLU A 159 -27.02 -15.41 8.99
CA GLU A 159 -26.79 -15.53 7.54
C GLU A 159 -26.81 -14.16 6.84
N THR A 160 -27.78 -13.31 7.20
CA THR A 160 -27.92 -11.96 6.66
C THR A 160 -26.76 -11.08 7.10
N LYS A 161 -26.37 -11.13 8.38
CA LYS A 161 -25.19 -10.43 8.91
C LYS A 161 -23.91 -10.87 8.16
N ALA A 162 -23.68 -12.18 8.00
CA ALA A 162 -22.50 -12.71 7.33
C ALA A 162 -22.45 -12.31 5.84
N ALA A 163 -23.57 -12.40 5.12
CA ALA A 163 -23.66 -11.97 3.72
C ALA A 163 -23.44 -10.45 3.58
N SER A 164 -23.98 -9.67 4.52
CA SER A 164 -23.82 -8.21 4.55
C SER A 164 -22.38 -7.82 4.83
N LEU A 165 -21.73 -8.44 5.81
CA LEU A 165 -20.30 -8.23 6.09
C LEU A 165 -19.44 -8.59 4.88
N LEU A 166 -19.72 -9.72 4.21
CA LEU A 166 -19.01 -10.10 3.00
C LEU A 166 -19.14 -9.04 1.90
N CYS A 167 -20.35 -8.53 1.67
CA CYS A 167 -20.61 -7.49 0.69
C CYS A 167 -19.92 -6.18 1.06
N LEU A 168 -20.15 -5.68 2.27
CA LEU A 168 -19.62 -4.42 2.78
C LEU A 168 -18.08 -4.41 2.76
N GLN A 169 -17.45 -5.47 3.26
CA GLN A 169 -15.99 -5.56 3.29
C GLN A 169 -15.38 -5.68 1.89
N SER A 170 -16.06 -6.36 0.97
CA SER A 170 -15.65 -6.41 -0.44
C SER A 170 -15.74 -5.02 -1.09
N LEU A 171 -16.84 -4.29 -0.85
CA LEU A 171 -17.02 -2.93 -1.35
C LEU A 171 -15.99 -1.97 -0.76
N GLU A 172 -15.68 -2.11 0.53
CA GLU A 172 -14.65 -1.33 1.21
C GLU A 172 -13.27 -1.59 0.60
N ALA A 173 -12.91 -2.86 0.39
CA ALA A 173 -11.65 -3.25 -0.25
C ALA A 173 -11.55 -2.66 -1.67
N LEU A 174 -12.61 -2.76 -2.46
CA LEU A 174 -12.66 -2.19 -3.82
C LEU A 174 -12.56 -0.66 -3.81
N ALA A 175 -13.29 0.01 -2.91
CA ALA A 175 -13.25 1.48 -2.80
C ALA A 175 -11.88 1.99 -2.32
N ALA A 176 -11.26 1.31 -1.35
CA ALA A 176 -9.94 1.65 -0.85
C ALA A 176 -8.85 1.44 -1.89
N THR A 177 -8.89 0.30 -2.60
CA THR A 177 -7.95 0.03 -3.70
C THR A 177 -8.09 1.06 -4.81
N TRP A 178 -9.32 1.36 -5.23
CA TRP A 178 -9.58 2.41 -6.21
C TRP A 178 -9.07 3.78 -5.75
N LEU A 179 -9.34 4.16 -4.50
CA LEU A 179 -8.92 5.44 -3.92
C LEU A 179 -7.39 5.57 -3.91
N VAL A 180 -6.68 4.58 -3.38
CA VAL A 180 -5.21 4.57 -3.37
C VAL A 180 -4.64 4.54 -4.79
N GLN A 181 -5.21 3.74 -5.69
CA GLN A 181 -4.80 3.73 -7.09
C GLN A 181 -5.02 5.09 -7.75
N SER A 182 -6.10 5.80 -7.43
CA SER A 182 -6.33 7.14 -7.98
C SER A 182 -5.27 8.15 -7.50
N THR A 183 -4.76 7.98 -6.28
CA THR A 183 -3.65 8.78 -5.74
C THR A 183 -2.31 8.41 -6.38
N VAL A 184 -2.10 7.12 -6.64
CA VAL A 184 -0.80 6.59 -7.05
C VAL A 184 -0.61 6.58 -8.58
N GLN A 185 -1.66 6.35 -9.37
CA GLN A 185 -1.63 6.32 -10.86
C GLN A 185 -1.37 7.70 -11.48
N GLU A 186 -1.44 8.80 -10.72
CA GLU A 186 -0.91 10.08 -11.20
C GLU A 186 0.63 10.04 -11.30
N HIS A 187 1.27 8.99 -10.79
CA HIS A 187 2.71 8.81 -10.66
C HIS A 187 3.19 7.42 -11.16
N ASP A 188 4.50 7.26 -11.39
CA ASP A 188 5.16 6.11 -12.04
C ASP A 188 4.59 4.71 -11.68
N ASP A 189 3.94 4.06 -12.66
CA ASP A 189 3.27 2.76 -12.55
C ASP A 189 4.19 1.63 -12.06
N ALA A 190 5.50 1.73 -12.30
CA ALA A 190 6.44 0.65 -11.97
C ALA A 190 6.70 0.54 -10.45
N ILE A 191 6.69 1.67 -9.73
CA ILE A 191 6.88 1.70 -8.28
C ILE A 191 5.59 1.23 -7.58
N ALA A 192 4.45 1.72 -8.07
CA ALA A 192 3.12 1.36 -7.60
C ALA A 192 2.89 -0.16 -7.65
N GLY A 193 3.11 -0.77 -8.82
CA GLY A 193 2.94 -2.22 -9.00
C GLY A 193 3.92 -3.06 -8.19
N ARG A 194 5.13 -2.53 -7.90
CA ARG A 194 6.10 -3.28 -7.09
C ARG A 194 5.69 -3.39 -5.63
N ILE A 195 5.07 -2.35 -5.07
CA ILE A 195 4.84 -2.20 -3.63
C ILE A 195 3.41 -2.58 -3.24
N LEU A 196 2.43 -2.16 -4.04
CA LEU A 196 1.01 -2.32 -3.74
C LEU A 196 0.45 -3.66 -4.20
N GLU A 197 1.07 -4.32 -5.18
CA GLU A 197 0.63 -5.65 -5.61
C GLU A 197 1.28 -6.75 -4.76
N PRO A 198 0.49 -7.64 -4.14
CA PRO A 198 1.02 -8.80 -3.44
C PRO A 198 1.74 -9.77 -4.41
N GLN A 199 3.06 -9.92 -4.26
CA GLN A 199 3.86 -10.76 -5.16
C GLN A 199 4.02 -12.19 -4.64
N PHE A 200 2.92 -12.97 -4.67
CA PHE A 200 2.91 -14.37 -4.21
C PHE A 200 3.91 -15.27 -4.94
N SER A 201 4.14 -15.03 -6.23
CA SER A 201 5.11 -15.81 -7.02
C SER A 201 6.55 -15.64 -6.53
N ARG A 202 6.88 -14.49 -5.93
CA ARG A 202 8.19 -14.24 -5.31
C ARG A 202 8.27 -14.85 -3.91
N VAL A 203 7.18 -14.84 -3.16
CA VAL A 203 7.05 -15.57 -1.90
C VAL A 203 7.36 -17.05 -2.15
N LEU A 204 6.66 -17.70 -3.07
CA LEU A 204 6.87 -19.13 -3.35
C LEU A 204 8.29 -19.48 -3.85
N ARG A 205 9.00 -18.52 -4.46
CA ARG A 205 10.34 -18.74 -5.03
C ARG A 205 11.49 -18.50 -4.05
N ASN A 206 11.35 -17.51 -3.18
CA ASN A 206 12.39 -17.17 -2.19
C ASN A 206 12.11 -17.94 -0.89
N ARG A 207 13.14 -18.41 -0.17
CA ARG A 207 12.92 -19.09 1.13
C ARG A 207 13.01 -18.15 2.34
N GLY A 208 13.52 -16.93 2.16
CA GLY A 208 13.75 -15.98 3.26
C GLY A 208 12.50 -15.45 3.95
N TRP A 209 11.32 -15.50 3.32
CA TRP A 209 10.07 -15.05 3.96
C TRP A 209 9.57 -16.03 5.02
N LEU A 210 9.82 -17.34 4.86
CA LEU A 210 9.21 -18.37 5.70
C LEU A 210 9.66 -18.26 7.16
N PRO A 211 10.97 -18.15 7.48
CA PRO A 211 11.42 -17.94 8.85
C PRO A 211 10.85 -16.65 9.46
N THR A 212 10.82 -15.55 8.69
CA THR A 212 10.23 -14.28 9.14
C THR A 212 8.76 -14.46 9.46
N SER A 213 7.97 -15.08 8.58
CA SER A 213 6.55 -15.33 8.80
C SER A 213 6.28 -16.20 10.02
N VAL A 214 7.08 -17.26 10.22
CA VAL A 214 6.96 -18.12 11.40
C VAL A 214 7.29 -17.36 12.68
N LEU A 215 8.39 -16.60 12.70
CA LEU A 215 8.79 -15.81 13.87
C LEU A 215 7.75 -14.74 14.22
N CYS A 216 7.25 -14.01 13.21
CA CYS A 216 6.19 -13.02 13.38
C CYS A 216 4.92 -13.67 13.92
N LEU A 217 4.49 -14.81 13.35
CA LEU A 217 3.28 -15.50 13.80
C LEU A 217 3.43 -16.01 15.24
N ILE A 218 4.57 -16.59 15.61
CA ILE A 218 4.85 -16.98 17.00
C ILE A 218 4.76 -15.76 17.93
N GLY A 219 5.39 -14.64 17.55
CA GLY A 219 5.33 -13.40 18.34
C GLY A 219 3.89 -12.89 18.54
N LEU A 220 3.07 -12.89 17.49
CA LEU A 220 1.65 -12.51 17.58
C LEU A 220 0.86 -13.44 18.51
N LEU A 221 1.07 -14.76 18.39
CA LEU A 221 0.37 -15.74 19.23
C LEU A 221 0.79 -15.65 20.70
N LEU A 222 2.06 -15.36 20.99
CA LEU A 222 2.52 -15.13 22.36
C LEU A 222 1.83 -13.93 23.00
N VAL A 223 1.60 -12.85 22.24
CA VAL A 223 0.85 -11.69 22.74
C VAL A 223 -0.61 -12.04 23.01
N VAL A 224 -1.25 -12.85 22.16
CA VAL A 224 -2.60 -13.35 22.42
C VAL A 224 -2.64 -14.17 23.72
N VAL A 225 -1.68 -15.07 23.94
CA VAL A 225 -1.61 -15.87 25.18
C VAL A 225 -1.38 -14.98 26.41
N ALA A 226 -0.45 -14.02 26.33
CA ALA A 226 -0.13 -13.12 27.42
C ALA A 226 -1.32 -12.20 27.79
N THR A 227 -2.02 -11.68 26.78
CA THR A 227 -3.22 -10.84 26.99
C THR A 227 -4.43 -11.66 27.45
N SER A 228 -4.59 -12.90 26.98
CA SER A 228 -5.67 -13.80 27.43
C SER A 228 -5.52 -14.21 28.90
N SER A 229 -4.27 -14.35 29.37
CA SER A 229 -3.95 -14.73 30.76
C SER A 229 -4.24 -13.60 31.76
N THR A 230 -4.33 -12.35 31.29
CA THR A 230 -4.73 -11.18 32.09
C THR A 230 -6.21 -10.80 31.91
N ALA A 231 -6.88 -11.35 30.90
CA ALA A 231 -8.27 -11.09 30.53
C ALA A 231 -9.32 -11.97 31.25
N ALA A 232 -8.93 -12.72 32.29
CA ALA A 232 -9.88 -13.51 33.11
C ALA A 232 -11.00 -12.66 33.75
N CYS A 233 -10.89 -11.32 33.71
CA CYS A 233 -11.88 -10.38 34.23
C CYS A 233 -12.47 -9.42 33.17
N ALA A 234 -12.20 -9.60 31.87
CA ALA A 234 -12.70 -8.69 30.83
C ALA A 234 -14.03 -9.18 30.23
N PRO A 235 -15.01 -8.29 29.97
CA PRO A 235 -16.24 -8.65 29.26
C PRO A 235 -15.92 -9.21 27.88
N LYS A 236 -16.48 -10.39 27.56
CA LYS A 236 -16.28 -11.06 26.27
C LYS A 236 -17.02 -10.29 25.16
N HIS A 237 -16.36 -9.34 24.51
CA HIS A 237 -16.90 -8.64 23.34
C HIS A 237 -16.79 -9.47 22.04
N GLY A 238 -16.91 -10.81 22.15
CA GLY A 238 -16.73 -11.76 21.05
C GLY A 238 -18.02 -12.28 20.43
N ASP A 239 -19.17 -11.74 20.86
CA ASP A 239 -20.47 -12.38 20.63
C ASP A 239 -20.83 -12.52 19.14
N SER A 240 -20.50 -11.54 18.29
CA SER A 240 -20.85 -11.58 16.86
C SER A 240 -20.01 -12.58 16.06
N VAL A 241 -18.69 -12.64 16.28
CA VAL A 241 -17.82 -13.57 15.55
C VAL A 241 -18.07 -15.02 16.01
N VAL A 242 -18.31 -15.22 17.31
CA VAL A 242 -18.69 -16.53 17.86
C VAL A 242 -20.06 -16.96 17.31
N GLU A 243 -21.03 -16.05 17.19
CA GLU A 243 -22.34 -16.29 16.54
C GLU A 243 -22.15 -16.82 15.11
N PHE A 244 -21.30 -16.21 14.28
CA PHE A 244 -21.10 -16.68 12.90
C PHE A 244 -20.37 -18.01 12.78
N VAL A 245 -19.38 -18.23 13.66
CA VAL A 245 -18.60 -19.48 13.72
C VAL A 245 -19.49 -20.65 14.13
N THR A 246 -20.41 -20.42 15.07
CA THR A 246 -21.35 -21.44 15.56
C THR A 246 -22.59 -21.60 14.67
N ALA A 247 -22.91 -20.60 13.83
CA ALA A 247 -24.00 -20.65 12.84
C ALA A 247 -23.77 -21.65 11.68
N GLY A 248 -24.76 -21.71 10.78
CA GLY A 248 -24.79 -22.61 9.61
C GLY A 248 -23.62 -22.45 8.63
N GLY A 249 -23.43 -23.44 7.76
CA GLY A 249 -22.25 -23.57 6.89
C GLY A 249 -21.95 -22.35 6.02
N MET A 250 -22.98 -21.69 5.46
CA MET A 250 -22.79 -20.50 4.61
C MET A 250 -22.30 -19.28 5.40
N SER A 251 -22.84 -19.05 6.60
CA SER A 251 -22.38 -17.99 7.51
C SER A 251 -20.93 -18.19 7.91
N ARG A 252 -20.58 -19.44 8.28
CA ARG A 252 -19.21 -19.81 8.65
C ARG A 252 -18.22 -19.60 7.50
N THR A 253 -18.55 -20.03 6.28
CA THR A 253 -17.68 -19.79 5.12
C THR A 253 -17.54 -18.30 4.80
N GLY A 254 -18.63 -17.55 4.90
CA GLY A 254 -18.63 -16.10 4.68
C GLY A 254 -17.71 -15.36 5.65
N ILE A 255 -17.83 -15.62 6.95
CA ILE A 255 -16.99 -14.94 7.96
C ILE A 255 -15.52 -15.34 7.83
N ILE A 256 -15.21 -16.60 7.49
CA ILE A 256 -13.82 -17.03 7.22
C ILE A 256 -13.26 -16.26 6.02
N ALA A 257 -14.01 -16.11 4.93
CA ALA A 257 -13.55 -15.37 3.76
C ALA A 257 -13.31 -13.88 4.09
N VAL A 258 -14.21 -13.25 4.84
CA VAL A 258 -14.08 -11.86 5.28
C VAL A 258 -12.86 -11.68 6.17
N SER A 259 -12.74 -12.46 7.24
CA SER A 259 -11.73 -12.26 8.28
C SER A 259 -10.33 -12.73 7.85
N CYS A 260 -10.23 -13.75 7.00
CA CYS A 260 -8.94 -14.32 6.62
C CYS A 260 -8.45 -13.86 5.25
N LEU A 261 -9.30 -13.33 4.37
CA LEU A 261 -8.90 -12.96 3.01
C LEU A 261 -9.16 -11.49 2.72
N ILE A 262 -10.41 -11.02 2.83
CA ILE A 262 -10.80 -9.70 2.34
C ILE A 262 -10.28 -8.60 3.28
N THR A 263 -10.53 -8.74 4.58
CA THR A 263 -10.08 -7.76 5.59
C THR A 263 -8.56 -7.67 5.64
N PRO A 264 -7.81 -8.79 5.73
CA PRO A 264 -6.35 -8.73 5.68
C PRO A 264 -5.84 -8.11 4.38
N TYR A 265 -6.46 -8.42 3.23
CA TYR A 265 -6.06 -7.79 1.97
C TYR A 265 -6.23 -6.27 2.00
N LEU A 266 -7.42 -5.79 2.40
CA LEU A 266 -7.70 -4.35 2.52
C LEU A 266 -6.71 -3.68 3.47
N GLU A 267 -6.52 -4.23 4.67
CA GLU A 267 -5.72 -3.62 5.72
C GLU A 267 -4.24 -3.61 5.38
N GLU A 268 -3.72 -4.69 4.79
CA GLU A 268 -2.34 -4.70 4.31
C GLU A 268 -2.16 -3.70 3.16
N TYR A 269 -3.09 -3.66 2.21
CA TYR A 269 -3.03 -2.73 1.08
C TYR A 269 -3.02 -1.26 1.53
N MET A 270 -3.94 -0.87 2.42
CA MET A 270 -4.07 0.51 2.88
C MET A 270 -2.98 0.90 3.89
N TYR A 271 -2.77 0.11 4.94
CA TYR A 271 -1.88 0.52 6.04
C TYR A 271 -0.41 0.22 5.78
N ARG A 272 -0.09 -0.87 5.04
CA ARG A 272 1.31 -1.26 4.77
C ARG A 272 1.71 -0.81 3.38
N GLY A 273 0.97 -1.25 2.37
CA GLY A 273 1.22 -0.92 0.97
C GLY A 273 1.30 0.60 0.75
N PHE A 274 0.26 1.34 1.17
CA PHE A 274 0.19 2.78 0.94
C PHE A 274 0.74 3.62 2.12
N LEU A 275 0.10 3.55 3.29
CA LEU A 275 0.40 4.46 4.40
C LEU A 275 1.82 4.29 4.95
N LEU A 276 2.22 3.07 5.32
CA LEU A 276 3.56 2.80 5.84
C LEU A 276 4.64 3.14 4.82
N THR A 277 4.48 2.72 3.56
CA THR A 277 5.44 3.09 2.49
C THR A 277 5.61 4.60 2.40
N SER A 278 4.51 5.35 2.45
CA SER A 278 4.53 6.82 2.40
C SER A 278 5.24 7.42 3.61
N LEU A 279 4.86 7.01 4.82
CA LEU A 279 5.45 7.54 6.05
C LEU A 279 6.93 7.16 6.20
N ALA A 280 7.32 5.96 5.77
CA ALA A 280 8.71 5.53 5.77
C ALA A 280 9.59 6.39 4.85
N ALA A 281 9.05 6.85 3.71
CA ALA A 281 9.75 7.75 2.80
C ALA A 281 9.94 9.17 3.37
N TYR A 282 9.00 9.66 4.20
CA TYR A 282 9.11 11.00 4.81
C TYR A 282 9.86 11.02 6.15
N PHE A 283 9.72 9.99 6.97
CA PHE A 283 10.16 9.99 8.38
C PHE A 283 11.10 8.84 8.73
N GLY A 284 11.43 7.97 7.77
CA GLY A 284 12.18 6.73 8.01
C GLY A 284 11.28 5.59 8.47
N TRP A 285 11.71 4.35 8.19
CA TRP A 285 10.89 3.15 8.42
C TRP A 285 10.47 2.93 9.88
N PRO A 286 11.27 3.23 10.94
CA PRO A 286 10.83 2.96 12.32
C PRO A 286 9.65 3.85 12.72
N ALA A 287 9.75 5.15 12.42
CA ALA A 287 8.67 6.11 12.65
C ALA A 287 7.45 5.78 11.77
N GLY A 288 7.68 5.38 10.52
CA GLY A 288 6.63 4.93 9.62
C GLY A 288 5.83 3.75 10.17
N VAL A 289 6.51 2.70 10.70
CA VAL A 289 5.86 1.53 11.29
C VAL A 289 5.01 1.93 12.50
N LEU A 290 5.57 2.74 13.41
CA LEU A 290 4.84 3.15 14.60
C LEU A 290 3.61 4.00 14.24
N ALA A 291 3.79 4.99 13.36
CA ALA A 291 2.70 5.89 12.97
C ALA A 291 1.59 5.17 12.20
N SER A 292 1.93 4.29 11.24
CA SER A 292 0.90 3.50 10.54
C SER A 292 0.17 2.53 11.48
N SER A 293 0.87 1.96 12.46
CA SER A 293 0.27 1.08 13.48
C SER A 293 -0.65 1.83 14.44
N VAL A 294 -0.34 3.08 14.78
CA VAL A 294 -1.25 3.95 15.55
C VAL A 294 -2.51 4.25 14.75
N VAL A 295 -2.38 4.61 13.47
CA VAL A 295 -3.55 4.85 12.60
C VAL A 295 -4.40 3.57 12.46
N PHE A 296 -3.76 2.40 12.36
CA PHE A 296 -4.44 1.11 12.36
C PHE A 296 -5.28 0.89 13.63
N VAL A 297 -4.73 1.19 14.81
CA VAL A 297 -5.47 1.13 16.08
C VAL A 297 -6.64 2.10 16.10
N LEU A 298 -6.47 3.32 15.57
CA LEU A 298 -7.52 4.34 15.53
C LEU A 298 -8.67 3.97 14.57
N ALA A 299 -8.39 3.25 13.50
CA ALA A 299 -9.46 2.69 12.66
C ALA A 299 -10.29 1.63 13.40
N HIS A 300 -9.69 0.97 14.38
CA HIS A 300 -10.29 -0.07 15.20
C HIS A 300 -10.81 0.43 16.55
N LEU A 301 -11.16 1.71 16.69
CA LEU A 301 -11.55 2.31 17.97
C LEU A 301 -12.60 1.52 18.78
N PRO A 302 -13.66 0.91 18.18
CA PRO A 302 -14.58 0.07 18.94
C PRO A 302 -13.90 -1.10 19.66
N LEU A 303 -12.97 -1.78 18.98
CA LEU A 303 -12.18 -2.89 19.56
C LEU A 303 -11.10 -2.37 20.51
N ALA A 304 -10.43 -1.28 20.15
CA ALA A 304 -9.38 -0.67 20.95
C ALA A 304 -9.89 -0.17 22.30
N ALA A 305 -11.09 0.44 22.33
CA ALA A 305 -11.77 0.87 23.55
C ALA A 305 -12.15 -0.31 24.47
N GLY A 306 -12.33 -1.52 23.90
CA GLY A 306 -12.54 -2.77 24.62
C GLY A 306 -11.28 -3.39 25.24
N GLY A 307 -10.18 -2.64 25.36
CA GLY A 307 -8.93 -3.08 25.97
C GLY A 307 -7.94 -3.77 25.02
N GLN A 308 -8.26 -3.87 23.72
CA GLN A 308 -7.42 -4.56 22.74
C GLN A 308 -6.41 -3.64 22.04
N ALA A 309 -6.37 -2.36 22.41
CA ALA A 309 -5.52 -1.34 21.76
C ALA A 309 -4.03 -1.75 21.70
N LEU A 310 -3.49 -2.30 22.79
CA LEU A 310 -2.08 -2.73 22.85
C LEU A 310 -1.82 -3.93 21.95
N GLY A 311 -2.74 -4.89 21.89
CA GLY A 311 -2.66 -6.05 20.99
C GLY A 311 -2.71 -5.61 19.53
N LEU A 312 -3.62 -4.70 19.19
CA LEU A 312 -3.72 -4.12 17.83
C LEU A 312 -2.48 -3.32 17.45
N LEU A 313 -1.90 -2.55 18.38
CA LEU A 313 -0.67 -1.81 18.14
C LEU A 313 0.50 -2.76 17.88
N PHE A 314 0.64 -3.81 18.69
CA PHE A 314 1.67 -4.82 18.51
C PHE A 314 1.51 -5.56 17.18
N THR A 315 0.29 -5.96 16.83
CA THR A 315 -0.03 -6.59 15.54
C THR A 315 0.31 -5.67 14.38
N GLY A 316 -0.06 -4.39 14.49
CA GLY A 316 0.34 -3.32 13.57
C GLY A 316 1.85 -3.31 13.32
N CYS A 317 2.63 -3.24 14.41
CA CYS A 317 4.09 -3.18 14.37
C CYS A 317 4.72 -4.44 13.77
N VAL A 318 4.30 -5.64 14.18
CA VAL A 318 4.85 -6.90 13.67
C VAL A 318 4.62 -7.05 12.17
N LEU A 319 3.39 -6.78 11.72
CA LEU A 319 3.05 -6.82 10.29
C LEU A 319 3.83 -5.75 9.51
N GLY A 320 3.93 -4.53 10.06
CA GLY A 320 4.71 -3.44 9.48
C GLY A 320 6.20 -3.77 9.33
N VAL A 321 6.84 -4.31 10.38
CA VAL A 321 8.24 -4.75 10.34
C VAL A 321 8.42 -5.89 9.34
N SER A 322 7.50 -6.86 9.29
CA SER A 322 7.57 -7.96 8.32
C SER A 322 7.52 -7.44 6.88
N PHE A 323 6.71 -6.43 6.61
CA PHE A 323 6.61 -5.77 5.30
C PHE A 323 7.87 -4.97 4.98
N VAL A 324 8.39 -4.17 5.92
CA VAL A 324 9.63 -3.40 5.75
C VAL A 324 10.81 -4.32 5.44
N TYR A 325 10.94 -5.42 6.18
CA TYR A 325 12.03 -6.38 6.04
C TYR A 325 11.97 -7.15 4.71
N THR A 326 10.76 -7.54 4.28
CA THR A 326 10.60 -8.34 3.06
C THR A 326 10.45 -7.51 1.78
N GLY A 327 9.95 -6.28 1.89
CA GLY A 327 9.56 -5.44 0.76
C GLY A 327 8.44 -6.06 -0.09
N ASN A 328 7.65 -6.98 0.47
CA ASN A 328 6.61 -7.70 -0.25
C ASN A 328 5.33 -7.80 0.58
N LEU A 329 4.26 -7.20 0.08
CA LEU A 329 2.97 -7.18 0.75
C LEU A 329 2.37 -8.58 0.94
N ALA A 330 2.70 -9.53 0.08
CA ALA A 330 2.24 -10.91 0.22
C ALA A 330 2.75 -11.58 1.51
N THR A 331 3.92 -11.19 2.04
CA THR A 331 4.43 -11.77 3.28
C THR A 331 3.60 -11.31 4.49
N SER A 332 3.35 -10.01 4.63
CA SER A 332 2.54 -9.50 5.74
C SER A 332 1.08 -9.97 5.61
N LEU A 333 0.53 -10.02 4.39
CA LEU A 333 -0.79 -10.57 4.11
C LEU A 333 -0.94 -12.02 4.56
N VAL A 334 0.01 -12.89 4.24
CA VAL A 334 -0.03 -14.30 4.69
C VAL A 334 0.04 -14.40 6.21
N ILE A 335 0.93 -13.64 6.87
CA ILE A 335 1.03 -13.64 8.34
C ILE A 335 -0.30 -13.20 8.96
N HIS A 336 -0.89 -12.12 8.43
CA HIS A 336 -2.15 -11.57 8.92
C HIS A 336 -3.30 -12.55 8.73
N SER A 337 -3.46 -13.13 7.52
CA SER A 337 -4.46 -14.15 7.23
C SER A 337 -4.35 -15.36 8.15
N LEU A 338 -3.13 -15.85 8.40
CA LEU A 338 -2.89 -16.98 9.31
C LEU A 338 -3.16 -16.64 10.78
N TYR A 339 -2.81 -15.43 11.19
CA TYR A 339 -3.12 -14.92 12.53
C TYR A 339 -4.64 -14.90 12.76
N ASN A 340 -5.40 -14.31 11.83
CA ASN A 340 -6.87 -14.26 11.91
C ASN A 340 -7.49 -15.65 11.86
N ALA A 341 -6.99 -16.54 11.00
CA ALA A 341 -7.45 -17.93 10.95
C ALA A 341 -7.22 -18.65 12.29
N THR A 342 -6.07 -18.42 12.94
CA THR A 342 -5.76 -19.03 14.25
C THR A 342 -6.70 -18.50 15.33
N LEU A 343 -7.00 -17.20 15.33
CA LEU A 343 -7.98 -16.61 16.25
C LEU A 343 -9.38 -17.20 16.05
N LEU A 344 -9.84 -17.33 14.80
CA LEU A 344 -11.14 -17.94 14.50
C LEU A 344 -11.21 -19.41 14.93
N LEU A 345 -10.14 -20.18 14.71
CA LEU A 345 -10.06 -21.57 15.14
C LEU A 345 -10.09 -21.69 16.67
N ALA A 346 -9.38 -20.82 17.38
CA ALA A 346 -9.37 -20.78 18.84
C ALA A 346 -10.76 -20.42 19.41
N LEU A 347 -11.46 -19.47 18.78
CA LEU A 347 -12.84 -19.13 19.16
C LEU A 347 -13.79 -20.31 18.92
N SER A 348 -13.64 -20.99 17.77
CA SER A 348 -14.43 -22.18 17.43
C SER A 348 -14.28 -23.30 18.47
N SER A 349 -13.05 -23.60 18.89
CA SER A 349 -12.79 -24.64 19.88
C SER A 349 -13.27 -24.28 21.29
N SER A 350 -13.20 -23.00 21.67
CA SER A 350 -13.68 -22.52 22.98
C SER A 350 -15.20 -22.51 23.13
N SER A 351 -15.94 -22.39 22.02
CA SER A 351 -17.41 -22.39 21.99
C SER A 351 -18.06 -23.78 22.11
N SER A 352 -17.25 -24.84 22.10
CA SER A 352 -17.71 -26.24 22.20
C SER A 352 -17.69 -26.80 23.64
N CYS A 353 -17.63 -25.94 24.66
CA CYS A 353 -17.59 -26.31 26.08
C CYS A 353 -18.89 -25.98 26.80
#